data_AF-A0A7E5WB37-F1
#
_entry.id   AF-A0A7E5WB37-F1
#
_cell.length_a   1.000
_cell.length_b   1.000
_cell.length_c   1.000
_cell.angle_alpha   90.00
_cell.angle_beta   90.00
_cell.angle_gamma   90.00
#
_symmetry.space_group_name_H-M   'P 1'
#
loop_
_entity.id
_entity.type
_entity.pdbx_description
1 polymer ?
#
loop_
_entity_poly.entity_id
_entity_poly.type
_entity_poly.pdbx_seq_one_letter_code
_entity_poly.pdbx_strand_id
1 'polypeptide(L)'
;MIEKIVPAFAQLSEFASIGAGGGVVFATDDFFATCENMIMDSEPVFIEDKYTEFGKWMDGWETRRRRTAGHDWCIIKLATKCVIRGLLVDTAFFTGNYAPKYSIQAACLTTEEEESIPTRVSKMGTACNKFDAKHIERLKSDKWDEIVPVTALRPGYEETRLNFQKVLSDDAWTHIRVNIYPDGGIARLRVFGEAKPERPPRNQVVDLISLLNGATCLGFSNAHYGHPKNVIKPSKGKCMSDGWETARRLDRPNVIEANDDGTMKITGQEWAVFKLGFPGKIKQICVDTNHFKGNYPDSVKIEGAYLGRADWCPEVVGNWHNILKPSKLSAHNEHWFDCDSDVITHIRVTMAPDGGFSRIRALGYVDDQII
;
A
#
# COMPACT_ATOMS: atom_id res chain seq x y z
N MET A 1 -12.82 19.41 -18.08
CA MET A 1 -12.15 18.34 -17.32
C MET A 1 -13.09 17.15 -17.33
N ILE A 2 -12.75 16.07 -18.04
CA ILE A 2 -13.44 14.80 -17.83
C ILE A 2 -12.97 14.33 -16.46
N GLU A 3 -13.89 14.26 -15.50
CA GLU A 3 -13.60 13.75 -14.17
C GLU A 3 -13.05 12.32 -14.33
N LYS A 4 -11.79 12.10 -13.96
CA LYS A 4 -11.18 10.76 -13.99
C LYS A 4 -11.98 9.90 -13.00
N ILE A 5 -12.90 9.08 -13.50
CA ILE A 5 -13.67 8.15 -12.66
C ILE A 5 -12.71 7.09 -12.13
N VAL A 6 -12.25 7.28 -10.88
CA VAL A 6 -11.45 6.30 -10.16
C VAL A 6 -12.40 5.21 -9.66
N PRO A 7 -12.18 3.92 -10.02
CA PRO A 7 -13.05 2.84 -9.57
C PRO A 7 -13.04 2.69 -8.05
N ALA A 8 -14.17 2.24 -7.48
CA ALA A 8 -14.31 2.05 -6.04
C ALA A 8 -13.22 1.13 -5.44
N PHE A 9 -12.79 0.09 -6.17
CA PHE A 9 -11.74 -0.82 -5.69
C PHE A 9 -10.39 -0.12 -5.46
N ALA A 10 -10.10 1.01 -6.10
CA ALA A 10 -8.85 1.74 -5.90
C ALA A 10 -8.78 2.45 -4.54
N GLN A 11 -9.92 2.54 -3.83
CA GLN A 11 -9.98 2.99 -2.44
C GLN A 11 -9.51 1.92 -1.45
N LEU A 12 -9.50 0.65 -1.86
CA LEU A 12 -8.99 -0.44 -1.03
C LEU A 12 -7.48 -0.32 -0.80
N SER A 13 -7.00 -1.11 0.14
CA SER A 13 -5.58 -1.30 0.36
C SER A 13 -4.92 -1.94 -0.86
N GLU A 14 -3.64 -1.64 -1.06
CA GLU A 14 -2.86 -2.21 -2.15
C GLU A 14 -1.74 -3.09 -1.58
N PHE A 15 -1.39 -4.17 -2.28
CA PHE A 15 -0.55 -5.25 -1.75
C PHE A 15 0.71 -5.56 -2.56
N ALA A 16 0.97 -4.87 -3.68
CA ALA A 16 2.16 -5.13 -4.49
C ALA A 16 3.36 -4.26 -4.10
N SER A 17 3.14 -3.10 -3.49
CA SER A 17 4.20 -2.12 -3.25
C SER A 17 5.21 -2.57 -2.23
N ILE A 18 6.43 -2.08 -2.38
CA ILE A 18 7.52 -2.28 -1.43
C ILE A 18 7.10 -1.79 -0.04
N GLY A 19 6.42 -0.64 0.05
CA GLY A 19 5.93 -0.09 1.31
C GLY A 19 4.86 -0.95 1.97
N ALA A 20 4.02 -1.65 1.20
CA ALA A 20 3.07 -2.63 1.73
C ALA A 20 3.77 -3.91 2.19
N GLY A 21 4.96 -4.23 1.65
CA GLY A 21 5.71 -5.46 1.90
C GLY A 21 5.75 -6.41 0.70
N GLY A 22 5.23 -6.00 -0.46
CA GLY A 22 5.35 -6.75 -1.70
C GLY A 22 6.77 -6.71 -2.28
N GLY A 23 7.09 -7.66 -3.15
CA GLY A 23 8.42 -7.79 -3.73
C GLY A 23 8.44 -8.49 -5.06
N VAL A 24 9.29 -8.03 -5.97
CA VAL A 24 9.59 -8.76 -7.21
C VAL A 24 10.51 -9.93 -6.86
N VAL A 25 10.09 -11.14 -7.20
CA VAL A 25 10.87 -12.36 -6.95
C VAL A 25 11.50 -12.91 -8.23
N PHE A 26 11.02 -12.49 -9.40
CA PHE A 26 11.56 -12.89 -10.70
C PHE A 26 11.20 -11.88 -11.79
N ALA A 27 12.08 -11.69 -12.78
CA ALA A 27 11.79 -10.97 -14.02
C ALA A 27 12.58 -11.62 -15.18
N THR A 28 11.99 -11.69 -16.37
CA THR A 28 12.69 -12.22 -17.55
C THR A 28 13.80 -11.30 -18.05
N ASP A 29 13.62 -9.99 -17.95
CA ASP A 29 14.52 -8.97 -18.46
C ASP A 29 14.40 -7.68 -17.63
N ASP A 30 15.51 -7.02 -17.36
CA ASP A 30 15.60 -5.72 -16.66
C ASP A 30 16.54 -4.77 -17.40
N PHE A 31 16.59 -4.84 -18.73
CA PHE A 31 17.68 -4.21 -19.43
C PHE A 31 17.69 -2.68 -19.32
N PHE A 32 16.55 -2.02 -19.58
CA PHE A 32 16.46 -0.56 -19.57
C PHE A 32 16.04 0.00 -18.21
N ALA A 33 15.21 -0.72 -17.45
CA ALA A 33 14.86 -0.33 -16.08
C ALA A 33 14.36 -1.56 -15.30
N THR A 34 14.71 -1.64 -14.01
CA THR A 34 14.45 -2.81 -13.17
C THR A 34 12.98 -2.92 -12.75
N CYS A 35 12.48 -4.15 -12.71
CA CYS A 35 11.10 -4.48 -12.39
C CYS A 35 10.61 -3.93 -11.04
N GLU A 36 11.51 -3.76 -10.06
CA GLU A 36 11.23 -3.21 -8.73
C GLU A 36 10.66 -1.79 -8.79
N ASN A 37 11.01 -1.00 -9.81
CA ASN A 37 10.45 0.34 -9.99
C ASN A 37 8.93 0.30 -10.20
N MET A 38 8.41 -0.76 -10.82
CA MET A 38 6.97 -0.94 -11.06
C MET A 38 6.17 -1.01 -9.75
N ILE A 39 6.79 -1.45 -8.65
CA ILE A 39 6.12 -1.59 -7.35
C ILE A 39 6.57 -0.54 -6.32
N MET A 40 7.22 0.54 -6.77
CA MET A 40 7.56 1.67 -5.89
C MET A 40 6.30 2.42 -5.46
N ASP A 41 6.24 2.87 -4.20
CA ASP A 41 5.10 3.62 -3.64
C ASP A 41 4.95 5.02 -4.27
N SER A 42 6.05 5.67 -4.61
CA SER A 42 6.06 7.02 -5.18
C SER A 42 5.46 7.06 -6.58
N GLU A 43 4.91 8.22 -6.94
CA GLU A 43 4.52 8.50 -8.32
C GLU A 43 5.73 8.37 -9.26
N PRO A 44 5.52 7.88 -10.50
CA PRO A 44 6.54 7.94 -11.54
C PRO A 44 7.07 9.35 -11.75
N VAL A 45 8.36 9.46 -12.00
CA VAL A 45 9.02 10.72 -12.38
C VAL A 45 9.73 10.58 -13.72
N PHE A 46 9.66 11.63 -14.54
CA PHE A 46 10.46 11.77 -15.75
C PHE A 46 11.53 12.84 -15.56
N ILE A 47 12.77 12.52 -15.91
CA ILE A 47 13.90 13.45 -15.86
C ILE A 47 14.43 13.60 -17.29
N GLU A 48 14.17 14.73 -17.93
CA GLU A 48 14.35 14.95 -19.38
C GLU A 48 15.78 14.66 -19.88
N ASP A 49 16.81 15.07 -19.13
CA ASP A 49 18.21 14.91 -19.55
C ASP A 49 18.91 13.69 -18.94
N LYS A 50 18.18 12.83 -18.21
CA LYS A 50 18.78 11.67 -17.56
C LYS A 50 18.83 10.44 -18.48
N TYR A 51 20.02 9.88 -18.62
CA TYR A 51 20.32 8.64 -19.32
C TYR A 51 21.17 7.73 -18.44
N THR A 52 21.15 6.44 -18.75
CA THR A 52 21.99 5.39 -18.14
C THR A 52 22.89 4.79 -19.23
N GLU A 53 23.81 3.92 -18.86
CA GLU A 53 24.61 3.17 -19.84
C GLU A 53 23.77 2.26 -20.77
N PHE A 54 22.52 1.97 -20.38
CA PHE A 54 21.61 1.11 -21.14
C PHE A 54 20.60 1.90 -21.99
N GLY A 55 20.48 3.22 -21.83
CA GLY A 55 19.52 4.04 -22.57
C GLY A 55 18.88 5.15 -21.73
N LYS A 56 17.72 5.63 -22.16
CA LYS A 56 16.95 6.65 -21.42
C LYS A 56 16.63 6.13 -20.01
N TRP A 57 16.83 6.95 -18.98
CA TRP A 57 16.40 6.56 -17.63
C TRP A 57 14.88 6.67 -17.54
N MET A 58 14.23 5.57 -17.15
CA MET A 58 12.78 5.48 -16.96
C MET A 58 12.47 5.04 -15.53
N ASP A 59 11.49 5.69 -14.92
CA ASP A 59 10.96 5.32 -13.60
C ASP A 59 9.84 4.29 -13.73
N GLY A 60 10.24 3.06 -14.07
CA GLY A 60 9.35 1.92 -14.30
C GLY A 60 10.15 0.65 -14.55
N TRP A 61 9.45 -0.43 -14.90
CA TRP A 61 10.06 -1.60 -15.51
C TRP A 61 10.11 -1.41 -17.02
N GLU A 62 11.25 -1.67 -17.66
CA GLU A 62 11.34 -1.64 -19.13
C GLU A 62 12.32 -2.72 -19.63
N THR A 63 11.79 -3.58 -20.50
CA THR A 63 12.55 -4.69 -21.08
C THR A 63 13.15 -4.34 -22.44
N ARG A 64 14.17 -5.12 -22.84
CA ARG A 64 14.69 -5.07 -24.22
C ARG A 64 13.61 -5.35 -25.25
N ARG A 65 13.69 -4.64 -26.38
CA ARG A 65 12.94 -4.99 -27.59
C ARG A 65 13.20 -6.44 -27.98
N ARG A 66 12.14 -7.25 -27.94
CA ARG A 66 12.23 -8.68 -28.15
C ARG A 66 12.40 -8.99 -29.63
N ARG A 67 13.30 -9.93 -29.93
CA ARG A 67 13.58 -10.45 -31.29
C ARG A 67 13.55 -11.98 -31.32
N THR A 68 12.92 -12.57 -30.31
CA THR A 68 12.83 -14.01 -30.06
C THR A 68 11.38 -14.36 -29.72
N ALA A 69 11.03 -15.65 -29.80
CA ALA A 69 9.69 -16.12 -29.50
C ALA A 69 9.27 -15.85 -28.03
N GLY A 70 7.97 -15.71 -27.80
CA GLY A 70 7.37 -15.49 -26.48
C GLY A 70 7.24 -14.01 -26.11
N HIS A 71 7.18 -13.75 -24.81
CA HIS A 71 6.94 -12.44 -24.24
C HIS A 71 7.63 -12.29 -22.88
N ASP A 72 7.74 -11.07 -22.36
CA ASP A 72 8.37 -10.79 -21.07
C ASP A 72 7.37 -10.87 -19.90
N TRP A 73 7.88 -11.28 -18.74
CA TRP A 73 7.05 -11.42 -17.55
C TRP A 73 7.87 -11.34 -16.26
N CYS A 74 7.19 -11.04 -15.17
CA CYS A 74 7.74 -11.04 -13.83
C CYS A 74 6.82 -11.77 -12.86
N ILE A 75 7.34 -12.17 -11.69
CA ILE A 75 6.53 -12.66 -10.56
C ILE A 75 6.72 -11.69 -9.40
N ILE A 76 5.60 -11.33 -8.78
CA ILE A 76 5.53 -10.46 -7.61
C ILE A 76 4.90 -11.26 -6.48
N LYS A 77 5.58 -11.30 -5.34
CA LYS A 77 5.03 -11.71 -4.05
C LYS A 77 4.24 -10.55 -3.48
N LEU A 78 2.97 -10.79 -3.17
CA LEU A 78 2.10 -9.82 -2.51
C LEU A 78 2.46 -9.73 -1.02
N ALA A 79 2.21 -8.56 -0.43
CA ALA A 79 2.53 -8.27 0.97
C ALA A 79 1.92 -9.27 1.97
N THR A 80 0.71 -9.75 1.68
CA THR A 80 0.02 -10.81 2.41
C THR A 80 -0.93 -11.52 1.45
N LYS A 81 -1.43 -12.70 1.83
CA LYS A 81 -2.48 -13.38 1.06
C LYS A 81 -3.69 -12.45 0.99
N CYS A 82 -4.19 -12.15 -0.21
CA CYS A 82 -5.30 -11.23 -0.38
C CYS A 82 -6.20 -11.60 -1.55
N VAL A 83 -7.47 -11.21 -1.44
CA VAL A 83 -8.41 -11.25 -2.56
C VAL A 83 -8.19 -10.00 -3.39
N ILE A 84 -7.85 -10.17 -4.67
CA ILE A 84 -7.60 -9.05 -5.58
C ILE A 84 -8.94 -8.59 -6.17
N ARG A 85 -9.30 -7.32 -5.95
CA ARG A 85 -10.52 -6.70 -6.48
C ARG A 85 -10.29 -5.89 -7.74
N GLY A 86 -9.07 -5.40 -7.92
CA GLY A 86 -8.68 -4.72 -9.15
C GLY A 86 -7.24 -4.24 -9.14
N LEU A 87 -6.82 -3.76 -10.29
CA LEU A 87 -5.45 -3.34 -10.56
C LEU A 87 -5.44 -1.93 -11.16
N LEU A 88 -4.33 -1.24 -10.97
CA LEU A 88 -3.92 -0.10 -11.80
C LEU A 88 -2.61 -0.45 -12.48
N VAL A 89 -2.60 -0.44 -13.80
CA VAL A 89 -1.37 -0.47 -14.62
C VAL A 89 -1.14 0.94 -15.18
N ASP A 90 -0.11 1.59 -14.67
CA ASP A 90 0.27 2.93 -15.05
C ASP A 90 1.42 2.88 -16.05
N THR A 91 1.23 3.46 -17.22
CA THR A 91 2.23 3.53 -18.29
C THR A 91 2.95 4.88 -18.35
N ALA A 92 2.87 5.70 -17.30
CA ALA A 92 3.49 7.03 -17.19
C ALA A 92 4.80 7.18 -17.97
N PHE A 93 4.86 8.19 -18.85
CA PHE A 93 6.05 8.55 -19.63
C PHE A 93 6.51 7.53 -20.67
N PHE A 94 6.00 6.29 -20.66
CA PHE A 94 6.17 5.33 -21.75
C PHE A 94 5.18 5.67 -22.88
N THR A 95 5.47 6.72 -23.64
CA THR A 95 4.53 7.24 -24.67
C THR A 95 4.57 6.47 -25.98
N GLY A 96 5.72 5.89 -26.32
CA GLY A 96 5.91 5.06 -27.52
C GLY A 96 6.52 3.67 -27.27
N ASN A 97 6.99 3.42 -26.05
CA ASN A 97 7.67 2.20 -25.62
C ASN A 97 6.96 1.50 -24.44
N TYR A 98 5.69 1.83 -24.19
CA TYR A 98 4.88 1.07 -23.22
C TYR A 98 4.64 -0.35 -23.72
N ALA A 99 4.39 -1.27 -22.79
CA ALA A 99 3.91 -2.60 -23.13
C ALA A 99 2.55 -2.50 -23.85
N PRO A 100 2.38 -2.99 -25.10
CA PRO A 100 1.11 -2.85 -25.82
C PRO A 100 -0.08 -3.57 -25.16
N LYS A 101 0.17 -4.74 -24.56
CA LYS A 101 -0.82 -5.53 -23.83
C LYS A 101 -0.19 -6.16 -22.61
N TYR A 102 -1.02 -6.55 -21.66
CA TYR A 102 -0.63 -7.29 -20.46
C TYR A 102 -1.66 -8.35 -20.08
N SER A 103 -1.29 -9.28 -19.22
CA SER A 103 -2.21 -10.21 -18.54
C SER A 103 -1.66 -10.53 -17.16
N ILE A 104 -2.52 -11.06 -16.29
CA ILE A 104 -2.15 -11.43 -14.92
C ILE A 104 -2.62 -12.85 -14.63
N GLN A 105 -1.71 -13.69 -14.18
CA GLN A 105 -2.05 -14.93 -13.49
C GLN A 105 -1.75 -14.82 -11.99
N ALA A 106 -2.39 -15.64 -11.16
CA ALA A 106 -2.19 -15.63 -9.72
C ALA A 106 -2.19 -17.04 -9.12
N ALA A 107 -1.43 -17.21 -8.02
CA ALA A 107 -1.35 -18.48 -7.29
C ALA A 107 -1.06 -18.29 -5.80
N CYS A 108 -1.32 -19.35 -5.05
CA CYS A 108 -0.77 -19.55 -3.71
C CYS A 108 0.45 -20.46 -3.81
N LEU A 109 1.63 -19.94 -3.45
CA LEU A 109 2.83 -20.76 -3.36
C LEU A 109 3.02 -21.29 -1.94
N THR A 110 3.49 -22.52 -1.86
CA THR A 110 3.99 -23.14 -0.64
C THR A 110 5.38 -22.60 -0.29
N THR A 111 5.84 -22.81 0.95
CA THR A 111 7.20 -22.45 1.36
C THR A 111 8.27 -23.10 0.50
N GLU A 112 8.11 -24.39 0.15
CA GLU A 112 9.06 -25.11 -0.70
C GLU A 112 9.11 -24.51 -2.13
N GLU A 113 7.96 -24.13 -2.69
CA GLU A 113 7.91 -23.46 -3.99
C GLU A 113 8.57 -22.08 -3.94
N GLU A 114 8.34 -21.29 -2.90
CA GLU A 114 9.02 -20.00 -2.72
C GLU A 114 10.55 -20.17 -2.60
N GLU A 115 11.02 -21.14 -1.82
CA GLU A 115 12.44 -21.44 -1.66
C GLU A 115 13.10 -21.94 -2.95
N SER A 116 12.30 -22.48 -3.89
CA SER A 116 12.78 -22.92 -5.20
C SER A 116 13.00 -21.78 -6.21
N ILE A 117 12.52 -20.56 -5.91
CA ILE A 117 12.67 -19.39 -6.77
C ILE A 117 14.14 -18.94 -6.75
N PRO A 118 14.77 -18.72 -7.93
CA PRO A 118 16.13 -18.18 -8.00
C PRO A 118 16.26 -16.86 -7.26
N THR A 119 17.40 -16.65 -6.59
CA THR A 119 17.67 -15.39 -5.90
C THR A 119 17.60 -14.20 -6.88
N ARG A 120 16.66 -13.30 -6.63
CA ARG A 120 16.46 -12.09 -7.41
C ARG A 120 17.66 -11.15 -7.29
N VAL A 121 18.17 -10.67 -8.41
CA VAL A 121 19.19 -9.59 -8.48
C VAL A 121 18.64 -8.40 -9.25
N SER A 122 18.26 -7.35 -8.54
CA SER A 122 17.77 -6.09 -9.12
C SER A 122 18.91 -5.30 -9.77
N LYS A 123 19.16 -5.53 -11.07
CA LYS A 123 20.22 -4.83 -11.81
C LYS A 123 19.84 -4.55 -13.26
N MET A 124 20.03 -3.31 -13.68
CA MET A 124 19.86 -2.90 -15.08
C MET A 124 20.83 -3.63 -16.02
N GLY A 125 20.46 -3.74 -17.29
CA GLY A 125 21.28 -4.41 -18.31
C GLY A 125 21.29 -5.94 -18.21
N THR A 126 20.46 -6.52 -17.36
CA THR A 126 20.42 -7.98 -17.14
C THR A 126 19.17 -8.62 -17.73
N ALA A 127 19.25 -9.94 -17.89
CA ALA A 127 18.10 -10.80 -18.14
C ALA A 127 18.31 -12.14 -17.48
N CYS A 128 17.21 -12.88 -17.32
CA CYS A 128 17.20 -14.22 -16.78
C CYS A 128 18.19 -15.11 -17.56
N ASN A 129 19.11 -15.73 -16.83
CA ASN A 129 20.05 -16.70 -17.40
C ASN A 129 19.34 -18.06 -17.57
N LYS A 130 19.95 -18.96 -18.37
CA LYS A 130 19.36 -20.28 -18.66
C LYS A 130 19.18 -21.18 -17.43
N PHE A 131 19.99 -20.98 -16.38
CA PHE A 131 19.88 -21.77 -15.16
C PHE A 131 18.64 -21.35 -14.36
N ASP A 132 18.47 -20.06 -14.15
CA ASP A 132 17.31 -19.50 -13.44
C ASP A 132 16.00 -19.74 -14.22
N ALA A 133 16.05 -19.64 -15.55
CA ALA A 133 14.90 -19.93 -16.42
C ALA A 133 14.38 -21.36 -16.21
N LYS A 134 15.26 -22.36 -16.13
CA LYS A 134 14.88 -23.76 -15.86
C LYS A 134 14.32 -23.98 -14.46
N HIS A 135 14.77 -23.20 -13.49
CA HIS A 135 14.27 -23.30 -12.12
C HIS A 135 12.87 -22.70 -12.03
N ILE A 136 12.68 -21.48 -12.55
CA ILE A 136 11.39 -20.81 -12.48
C ILE A 136 10.30 -21.51 -13.29
N GLU A 137 10.67 -22.20 -14.38
CA GLU A 137 9.74 -23.02 -15.18
C GLU A 137 9.09 -24.16 -14.37
N ARG A 138 9.72 -24.63 -13.27
CA ARG A 138 9.14 -25.68 -12.41
C ARG A 138 7.87 -25.23 -11.70
N LEU A 139 7.74 -23.93 -11.43
CA LEU A 139 6.52 -23.36 -10.85
C LEU A 139 5.33 -23.41 -11.82
N LYS A 140 5.58 -23.64 -13.12
CA LYS A 140 4.56 -23.67 -14.18
C LYS A 140 3.65 -22.44 -14.08
N SER A 141 4.23 -21.26 -13.88
CA SER A 141 3.48 -20.03 -13.64
C SER A 141 2.64 -19.56 -14.83
N ASP A 142 2.85 -20.14 -16.01
CA ASP A 142 1.99 -19.97 -17.18
C ASP A 142 0.66 -20.73 -17.06
N LYS A 143 0.55 -21.67 -16.11
CA LYS A 143 -0.63 -22.47 -15.79
C LYS A 143 -1.36 -22.01 -14.53
N TRP A 144 -0.86 -20.97 -13.86
CA TRP A 144 -1.58 -20.32 -12.77
C TRP A 144 -2.90 -19.73 -13.26
N ASP A 145 -3.82 -19.45 -12.34
CA ASP A 145 -5.16 -18.97 -12.67
C ASP A 145 -5.08 -17.61 -13.37
N GLU A 146 -5.63 -17.49 -14.58
CA GLU A 146 -5.70 -16.22 -15.29
C GLU A 146 -6.80 -15.33 -14.68
N ILE A 147 -6.38 -14.31 -13.93
CA ILE A 147 -7.29 -13.39 -13.24
C ILE A 147 -7.54 -12.10 -14.04
N VAL A 148 -6.66 -11.82 -15.01
CA VAL A 148 -6.83 -10.77 -16.01
C VAL A 148 -6.43 -11.33 -17.37
N PRO A 149 -7.36 -11.43 -18.34
CA PRO A 149 -7.02 -11.89 -19.68
C PRO A 149 -6.16 -10.86 -20.41
N VAL A 150 -5.58 -11.24 -21.54
CA VAL A 150 -4.77 -10.34 -22.37
C VAL A 150 -5.55 -9.06 -22.71
N THR A 151 -5.09 -7.95 -22.13
CA THR A 151 -5.78 -6.65 -22.16
C THR A 151 -4.84 -5.59 -22.73
N ALA A 152 -5.36 -4.71 -23.58
CA ALA A 152 -4.58 -3.63 -24.18
C ALA A 152 -4.27 -2.53 -23.15
N LEU A 153 -3.05 -2.01 -23.19
CA LEU A 153 -2.66 -0.80 -22.46
C LEU A 153 -2.70 0.41 -23.38
N ARG A 154 -2.76 1.58 -22.77
CA ARG A 154 -2.71 2.88 -23.46
C ARG A 154 -1.35 3.56 -23.24
N PRO A 155 -0.93 4.46 -24.14
CA PRO A 155 0.34 5.17 -24.00
C PRO A 155 0.39 6.05 -22.74
N GLY A 156 1.62 6.32 -22.30
CA GLY A 156 1.95 7.00 -21.04
C GLY A 156 1.68 8.50 -20.94
N TYR A 157 0.71 9.06 -21.67
CA TYR A 157 0.29 10.46 -21.50
C TYR A 157 -0.60 10.62 -20.27
N GLU A 158 -0.65 11.82 -19.68
CA GLU A 158 -1.36 12.07 -18.41
C GLU A 158 -2.85 11.68 -18.46
N GLU A 159 -3.49 11.82 -19.62
CA GLU A 159 -4.89 11.50 -19.85
C GLU A 159 -5.14 10.00 -20.06
N THR A 160 -4.12 9.23 -20.47
CA THR A 160 -4.27 7.85 -20.93
C THR A 160 -3.50 6.82 -20.09
N ARG A 161 -2.49 7.25 -19.32
CA ARG A 161 -1.55 6.38 -18.60
C ARG A 161 -2.19 5.44 -17.59
N LEU A 162 -3.30 5.85 -16.96
CA LEU A 162 -3.96 5.08 -15.91
C LEU A 162 -4.89 4.02 -16.54
N ASN A 163 -4.51 2.74 -16.45
CA ASN A 163 -5.30 1.63 -16.95
C ASN A 163 -5.84 0.83 -15.75
N PHE A 164 -7.10 1.06 -15.40
CA PHE A 164 -7.77 0.34 -14.31
C PHE A 164 -8.41 -0.94 -14.81
N GLN A 165 -8.24 -2.04 -14.07
CA GLN A 165 -8.80 -3.34 -14.41
C GLN A 165 -9.47 -3.97 -13.21
N LYS A 166 -10.76 -4.28 -13.31
CA LYS A 166 -11.48 -5.03 -12.27
C LYS A 166 -11.13 -6.52 -12.38
N VAL A 167 -10.96 -7.18 -11.23
CA VAL A 167 -10.79 -8.63 -11.14
C VAL A 167 -12.09 -9.23 -10.59
N LEU A 168 -12.56 -10.31 -11.21
CA LEU A 168 -13.83 -10.97 -10.90
C LEU A 168 -13.57 -12.35 -10.30
N SER A 169 -13.03 -12.38 -9.09
CA SER A 169 -12.87 -13.61 -8.32
C SER A 169 -12.86 -13.29 -6.81
N ASP A 170 -13.27 -14.27 -6.03
CA ASP A 170 -13.27 -14.25 -4.56
C ASP A 170 -12.12 -15.07 -3.97
N ASP A 171 -11.29 -15.67 -4.81
CA ASP A 171 -10.11 -16.40 -4.39
C ASP A 171 -9.04 -15.43 -3.86
N ALA A 172 -8.19 -15.94 -2.97
CA ALA A 172 -7.11 -15.17 -2.38
C ALA A 172 -5.76 -15.76 -2.78
N TRP A 173 -4.83 -14.91 -3.19
CA TRP A 173 -3.54 -15.32 -3.73
C TRP A 173 -2.39 -14.69 -2.96
N THR A 174 -1.20 -15.26 -3.13
CA THR A 174 0.06 -14.79 -2.52
C THR A 174 1.02 -14.22 -3.56
N HIS A 175 0.89 -14.66 -4.80
CA HIS A 175 1.77 -14.26 -5.90
C HIS A 175 0.95 -13.94 -7.14
N ILE A 176 1.47 -13.00 -7.92
CA ILE A 176 0.98 -12.74 -9.28
C ILE A 176 2.13 -12.87 -10.28
N ARG A 177 1.81 -13.37 -11.46
CA ARG A 177 2.63 -13.30 -12.65
C ARG A 177 2.10 -12.17 -13.53
N VAL A 178 2.94 -11.19 -13.84
CA VAL A 178 2.61 -10.10 -14.76
C VAL A 178 3.27 -10.41 -16.10
N ASN A 179 2.47 -10.51 -17.16
CA ASN A 179 3.00 -10.65 -18.52
C ASN A 179 2.86 -9.32 -19.25
N ILE A 180 3.86 -8.96 -20.05
CA ILE A 180 3.80 -7.87 -21.02
C ILE A 180 4.04 -8.44 -22.42
N TYR A 181 3.26 -8.00 -23.42
CA TYR A 181 3.27 -8.61 -24.75
C TYR A 181 3.64 -7.62 -25.86
N PRO A 182 4.69 -7.92 -26.66
CA PRO A 182 5.75 -8.91 -26.41
C PRO A 182 6.81 -8.44 -25.39
N ASP A 183 6.96 -7.13 -25.26
CA ASP A 183 7.94 -6.40 -24.45
C ASP A 183 7.45 -4.95 -24.25
N GLY A 184 8.22 -4.13 -23.53
CA GLY A 184 7.96 -2.71 -23.34
C GLY A 184 8.04 -2.29 -21.87
N GLY A 185 7.45 -1.14 -21.56
CA GLY A 185 7.51 -0.56 -20.22
C GLY A 185 6.18 -0.41 -19.49
N ILE A 186 6.24 -0.52 -18.17
CA ILE A 186 5.17 -0.19 -17.20
C ILE A 186 5.80 0.65 -16.10
N ALA A 187 5.22 1.83 -15.81
CA ALA A 187 5.72 2.73 -14.78
C ALA A 187 5.35 2.24 -13.37
N ARG A 188 4.07 1.91 -13.14
CA ARG A 188 3.60 1.32 -11.87
C ARG A 188 2.57 0.23 -12.08
N LEU A 189 2.57 -0.70 -11.13
CA LEU A 189 1.49 -1.62 -10.86
C LEU A 189 0.99 -1.39 -9.44
N ARG A 190 -0.33 -1.35 -9.26
CA ARG A 190 -1.01 -1.42 -7.95
C ARG A 190 -1.98 -2.58 -7.96
N VAL A 191 -1.99 -3.34 -6.87
CA VAL A 191 -2.86 -4.51 -6.71
C VAL A 191 -3.78 -4.25 -5.53
N PHE A 192 -5.02 -3.83 -5.80
CA PHE A 192 -5.99 -3.45 -4.79
C PHE A 192 -6.86 -4.63 -4.36
N GLY A 193 -7.12 -4.76 -3.07
CA GLY A 193 -7.86 -5.90 -2.57
C GLY A 193 -8.16 -5.89 -1.08
N GLU A 194 -8.46 -7.06 -0.56
CA GLU A 194 -8.75 -7.32 0.85
C GLU A 194 -7.81 -8.41 1.37
N ALA A 195 -7.10 -8.14 2.46
CA ALA A 195 -6.22 -9.16 3.04
C ALA A 195 -7.04 -10.35 3.58
N LYS A 196 -6.48 -11.54 3.44
CA LYS A 196 -6.96 -12.80 4.04
C LYS A 196 -5.81 -13.46 4.82
N PRO A 197 -5.26 -12.78 5.84
CA PRO A 197 -4.18 -13.35 6.64
C PRO A 197 -4.71 -14.49 7.51
N GLU A 198 -3.81 -15.37 7.91
CA GLU A 198 -4.09 -16.34 8.95
C GLU A 198 -4.26 -15.64 10.29
N ARG A 199 -5.15 -16.18 11.14
CA ARG A 199 -5.35 -15.62 12.46
C ARG A 199 -4.11 -15.89 13.33
N PRO A 200 -3.51 -14.86 13.95
CA PRO A 200 -2.35 -15.06 14.81
C PRO A 200 -2.72 -15.78 16.11
N PRO A 201 -1.75 -16.48 16.74
CA PRO A 201 -1.88 -17.04 18.09
C PRO A 201 -2.32 -16.00 19.12
N ARG A 202 -3.12 -16.42 20.10
CA ARG A 202 -3.75 -15.55 21.11
C ARG A 202 -2.76 -14.87 22.05
N ASN A 203 -1.66 -15.55 22.35
CA ASN A 203 -0.60 -15.06 23.24
C ASN A 203 0.48 -14.26 22.50
N GLN A 204 0.32 -14.06 21.19
CA GLN A 204 1.24 -13.26 20.40
C GLN A 204 0.78 -11.81 20.38
N VAL A 205 1.70 -10.90 20.73
CA VAL A 205 1.49 -9.48 20.48
C VAL A 205 1.55 -9.24 18.98
N VAL A 206 0.48 -8.67 18.43
CA VAL A 206 0.37 -8.32 17.00
C VAL A 206 -0.07 -6.88 16.84
N ASP A 207 0.26 -6.29 15.69
CA ASP A 207 -0.24 -4.98 15.31
C ASP A 207 -1.64 -5.09 14.70
N LEU A 208 -2.68 -4.84 15.51
CA LEU A 208 -4.08 -5.02 15.13
C LEU A 208 -4.54 -4.05 14.03
N ILE A 209 -3.85 -2.92 13.86
CA ILE A 209 -4.12 -1.95 12.78
C ILE A 209 -3.24 -2.18 11.55
N SER A 210 -2.39 -3.21 11.54
CA SER A 210 -1.52 -3.48 10.39
C SER A 210 -2.33 -3.91 9.16
N LEU A 211 -1.95 -3.36 8.01
CA LEU A 211 -2.41 -3.83 6.70
C LEU A 211 -2.23 -5.35 6.52
N LEU A 212 -1.10 -5.89 7.00
CA LEU A 212 -0.79 -7.32 6.85
C LEU A 212 -1.77 -8.21 7.63
N ASN A 213 -2.31 -7.68 8.73
CA ASN A 213 -3.31 -8.35 9.56
C ASN A 213 -4.75 -8.09 9.06
N GLY A 214 -4.93 -7.34 7.98
CA GLY A 214 -6.22 -7.09 7.35
C GLY A 214 -6.96 -5.86 7.85
N ALA A 215 -6.27 -4.96 8.53
CA ALA A 215 -6.84 -3.67 8.87
C ALA A 215 -7.16 -2.86 7.60
N THR A 216 -8.22 -2.07 7.65
CA THR A 216 -8.70 -1.26 6.52
C THR A 216 -9.08 0.14 6.99
N CYS A 217 -8.82 1.13 6.14
CA CYS A 217 -9.31 2.49 6.32
C CYS A 217 -10.73 2.58 5.76
N LEU A 218 -11.70 2.96 6.59
CA LEU A 218 -13.12 2.99 6.20
C LEU A 218 -13.64 4.40 5.89
N GLY A 219 -13.03 5.42 6.48
CA GLY A 219 -13.41 6.81 6.25
C GLY A 219 -12.41 7.78 6.84
N PHE A 220 -12.41 9.01 6.34
CA PHE A 220 -11.53 10.07 6.78
C PHE A 220 -12.12 11.44 6.44
N SER A 221 -11.66 12.47 7.14
CA SER A 221 -12.10 13.85 6.94
C SER A 221 -11.39 14.56 5.78
N ASN A 222 -10.07 14.36 5.66
CA ASN A 222 -9.24 15.03 4.67
C ASN A 222 -8.02 14.18 4.32
N ALA A 223 -7.58 14.21 3.06
CA ALA A 223 -6.35 13.57 2.58
C ALA A 223 -5.71 14.48 1.52
N HIS A 224 -5.12 15.59 1.95
CA HIS A 224 -4.53 16.59 1.06
C HIS A 224 -3.27 16.08 0.37
N TYR A 225 -2.37 15.45 1.14
CA TYR A 225 -1.25 14.66 0.61
C TYR A 225 -1.20 13.28 1.26
N GLY A 226 -0.81 12.27 0.46
CA GLY A 226 -0.88 10.89 0.90
C GLY A 226 -2.32 10.45 1.20
N HIS A 227 -2.49 9.35 1.91
CA HIS A 227 -3.80 8.79 2.24
C HIS A 227 -3.75 8.07 3.58
N PRO A 228 -4.82 8.11 4.43
CA PRO A 228 -4.81 7.44 5.72
C PRO A 228 -4.46 5.95 5.66
N LYS A 229 -4.83 5.23 4.59
CA LYS A 229 -4.40 3.83 4.36
C LYS A 229 -2.88 3.60 4.34
N ASN A 230 -2.08 4.65 4.17
CA ASN A 230 -0.63 4.55 4.25
C ASN A 230 -0.10 4.40 5.68
N VAL A 231 -0.81 4.93 6.68
CA VAL A 231 -0.31 4.91 8.07
C VAL A 231 -0.31 3.49 8.66
N ILE A 232 -1.09 2.59 8.07
CA ILE A 232 -1.19 1.17 8.45
C ILE A 232 -0.25 0.24 7.68
N LYS A 233 0.58 0.78 6.76
CA LYS A 233 1.61 -0.01 6.08
C LYS A 233 2.64 -0.53 7.10
N PRO A 234 3.16 -1.76 6.95
CA PRO A 234 4.07 -2.36 7.91
C PRO A 234 5.47 -1.72 7.88
N SER A 235 5.94 -1.29 6.72
CA SER A 235 7.22 -0.60 6.55
C SER A 235 7.20 0.80 7.18
N LYS A 236 8.37 1.37 7.48
CA LYS A 236 8.49 2.80 7.80
C LYS A 236 8.30 3.65 6.54
N GLY A 237 7.78 4.87 6.69
CA GLY A 237 7.75 5.84 5.59
C GLY A 237 9.16 6.24 5.17
N LYS A 238 9.40 6.42 3.86
CA LYS A 238 10.69 6.92 3.34
C LYS A 238 10.70 8.46 3.24
N CYS A 239 9.53 9.07 3.08
CA CYS A 239 9.33 10.52 3.09
C CYS A 239 7.86 10.86 3.45
N MET A 240 7.49 12.16 3.44
CA MET A 240 6.14 12.61 3.80
C MET A 240 5.04 12.07 2.88
N SER A 241 5.31 11.87 1.57
CA SER A 241 4.31 11.35 0.62
C SER A 241 3.88 9.92 0.93
N ASP A 242 4.70 9.19 1.70
CA ASP A 242 4.37 7.83 2.14
C ASP A 242 3.47 7.80 3.37
N GLY A 243 3.09 8.96 3.92
CA GLY A 243 2.23 9.10 5.09
C GLY A 243 0.80 9.52 4.74
N TRP A 244 0.18 10.21 5.69
CA TRP A 244 -1.10 10.90 5.55
C TRP A 244 -0.95 12.32 6.06
N GLU A 245 -1.31 13.31 5.24
CA GLU A 245 -1.29 14.73 5.56
C GLU A 245 -2.62 15.39 5.19
N THR A 246 -3.11 16.24 6.09
CA THR A 246 -4.33 17.01 5.90
C THR A 246 -4.02 18.45 5.50
N ALA A 247 -4.97 19.09 4.83
CA ALA A 247 -4.86 20.51 4.55
C ALA A 247 -4.82 21.31 5.86
N ARG A 248 -4.11 22.44 5.86
CA ARG A 248 -4.20 23.41 6.96
C ARG A 248 -5.64 23.87 7.07
N ARG A 249 -6.18 23.82 8.27
CA ARG A 249 -7.55 24.27 8.51
C ARG A 249 -7.65 25.79 8.39
N LEU A 250 -8.73 26.25 7.76
CA LEU A 250 -9.01 27.67 7.54
C LEU A 250 -9.73 28.33 8.72
N ASP A 251 -10.29 27.53 9.63
CA ASP A 251 -10.98 27.97 10.84
C ASP A 251 -10.06 28.05 12.07
N ARG A 252 -8.75 28.15 11.84
CA ARG A 252 -7.76 28.38 12.91
C ARG A 252 -7.89 29.80 13.46
N PRO A 253 -7.68 30.02 14.76
CA PRO A 253 -7.73 31.36 15.34
C PRO A 253 -6.58 32.22 14.80
N ASN A 254 -6.81 33.54 14.71
CA ASN A 254 -5.80 34.51 14.27
C ASN A 254 -4.54 34.49 15.16
N VAL A 255 -4.72 34.19 16.45
CA VAL A 255 -3.65 34.05 17.44
C VAL A 255 -3.91 32.76 18.21
N ILE A 256 -2.91 31.88 18.26
CA ILE A 256 -2.98 30.62 19.01
C ILE A 256 -2.49 30.88 20.44
N GLU A 257 -3.33 30.53 21.42
CA GLU A 257 -2.98 30.56 22.84
C GLU A 257 -2.63 29.16 23.34
N ALA A 258 -1.86 29.05 24.42
CA ALA A 258 -1.63 27.77 25.11
C ALA A 258 -2.73 27.48 26.15
N ASN A 259 -3.03 26.21 26.36
CA ASN A 259 -3.70 25.68 27.54
C ASN A 259 -2.71 25.55 28.70
N ASP A 260 -3.24 25.39 29.91
CA ASP A 260 -2.43 25.21 31.13
C ASP A 260 -1.56 23.94 31.10
N ASP A 261 -1.91 22.95 30.27
CA ASP A 261 -1.18 21.69 30.08
C ASP A 261 -0.11 21.75 28.96
N GLY A 262 0.11 22.92 28.35
CA GLY A 262 1.07 23.11 27.25
C GLY A 262 0.57 22.64 25.87
N THR A 263 -0.66 22.14 25.76
CA THR A 263 -1.34 21.99 24.48
C THR A 263 -1.81 23.34 23.96
N MET A 264 -2.07 23.46 22.66
CA MET A 264 -2.54 24.72 22.09
C MET A 264 -4.08 24.79 22.10
N LYS A 265 -4.66 25.94 22.45
CA LYS A 265 -6.08 26.26 22.28
C LYS A 265 -6.40 26.36 20.80
N ILE A 266 -6.69 25.22 20.21
CA ILE A 266 -6.94 25.09 18.79
C ILE A 266 -8.32 24.47 18.56
N THR A 267 -9.09 25.10 17.68
CA THR A 267 -10.35 24.58 17.16
C THR A 267 -10.11 23.71 15.94
N GLY A 268 -10.94 22.68 15.77
CA GLY A 268 -10.89 21.81 14.60
C GLY A 268 -10.05 20.54 14.81
N GLN A 269 -10.44 19.49 14.10
CA GLN A 269 -9.84 18.18 14.17
C GLN A 269 -9.98 17.50 12.81
N GLU A 270 -8.97 16.72 12.44
CA GLU A 270 -9.03 15.81 11.31
C GLU A 270 -8.97 14.38 11.80
N TRP A 271 -9.63 13.46 11.11
CA TRP A 271 -9.82 12.09 11.59
C TRP A 271 -9.79 11.05 10.49
N ALA A 272 -9.45 9.83 10.88
CA ALA A 272 -9.61 8.63 10.06
C ALA A 272 -10.10 7.47 10.94
N VAL A 273 -11.00 6.65 10.38
CA VAL A 273 -11.54 5.45 11.03
C VAL A 273 -10.95 4.22 10.37
N PHE A 274 -10.44 3.32 11.20
CA PHE A 274 -9.85 2.06 10.77
C PHE A 274 -10.61 0.90 11.40
N LYS A 275 -10.90 -0.13 10.60
CA LYS A 275 -11.25 -1.45 11.09
C LYS A 275 -9.97 -2.21 11.38
N LEU A 276 -9.90 -2.80 12.58
CA LEU A 276 -8.78 -3.67 12.95
C LEU A 276 -8.87 -4.97 12.16
N GLY A 277 -7.70 -5.56 11.88
CA GLY A 277 -7.61 -6.83 11.16
C GLY A 277 -8.30 -7.98 11.89
N PHE A 278 -8.22 -7.94 13.23
CA PHE A 278 -8.92 -8.85 14.12
C PHE A 278 -9.50 -8.06 15.31
N PRO A 279 -10.67 -8.44 15.83
CA PRO A 279 -11.11 -7.95 17.13
C PRO A 279 -10.08 -8.29 18.20
N GLY A 280 -9.79 -7.35 19.10
CA GLY A 280 -8.74 -7.55 20.09
C GLY A 280 -8.61 -6.42 21.10
N LYS A 281 -7.66 -6.59 22.03
CA LYS A 281 -7.30 -5.59 23.04
C LYS A 281 -5.97 -4.95 22.68
N ILE A 282 -5.90 -3.63 22.65
CA ILE A 282 -4.68 -2.86 22.42
C ILE A 282 -3.99 -2.62 23.77
N LYS A 283 -2.68 -2.84 23.81
CA LYS A 283 -1.81 -2.60 24.97
C LYS A 283 -0.79 -1.49 24.74
N GLN A 284 -0.45 -1.22 23.49
CA GLN A 284 0.48 -0.16 23.16
C GLN A 284 0.13 0.48 21.82
N ILE A 285 0.26 1.80 21.76
CA ILE A 285 0.06 2.59 20.54
C ILE A 285 1.37 3.26 20.18
N CYS A 286 1.74 3.20 18.89
CA CYS A 286 2.77 4.07 18.33
C CYS A 286 2.10 5.08 17.39
N VAL A 287 2.41 6.36 17.59
CA VAL A 287 2.11 7.43 16.62
C VAL A 287 3.44 7.97 16.10
N ASP A 288 3.71 7.72 14.83
CA ASP A 288 4.96 8.09 14.17
C ASP A 288 4.75 9.33 13.30
N THR A 289 5.49 10.40 13.59
CA THR A 289 5.53 11.66 12.83
C THR A 289 6.81 11.80 12.00
N ASN A 290 7.55 10.70 11.76
CA ASN A 290 8.71 10.71 10.87
C ASN A 290 8.40 11.40 9.54
N HIS A 291 9.39 12.14 9.05
CA HIS A 291 9.32 13.08 7.91
C HIS A 291 8.46 14.34 8.07
N PHE A 292 7.50 14.37 9.00
CA PHE A 292 6.69 15.56 9.31
C PHE A 292 7.43 16.47 10.30
N LYS A 293 8.31 17.33 9.76
CA LYS A 293 9.23 18.16 10.55
C LYS A 293 8.63 19.49 11.01
N GLY A 294 7.73 20.06 10.21
CA GLY A 294 7.09 21.35 10.49
C GLY A 294 5.56 21.34 10.39
N ASN A 295 5.00 20.20 10.01
CA ASN A 295 3.58 19.99 9.73
C ASN A 295 3.05 18.70 10.39
N TYR A 296 3.69 18.24 11.47
CA TYR A 296 3.09 17.26 12.36
C TYR A 296 1.95 17.92 13.16
N PRO A 297 0.92 17.17 13.58
CA PRO A 297 -0.15 17.74 14.38
C PRO A 297 0.30 18.04 15.81
N ASP A 298 -0.36 19.00 16.46
CA ASP A 298 -0.04 19.40 17.84
C ASP A 298 -0.26 18.23 18.81
N SER A 299 -1.36 17.51 18.61
CA SER A 299 -1.73 16.37 19.42
C SER A 299 -2.52 15.32 18.65
N VAL A 300 -2.60 14.13 19.24
CA VAL A 300 -3.39 13.00 18.76
C VAL A 300 -4.27 12.45 19.86
N LYS A 301 -5.48 12.01 19.49
CA LYS A 301 -6.40 11.25 20.32
C LYS A 301 -6.76 9.97 19.56
N ILE A 302 -6.83 8.84 20.26
CA ILE A 302 -7.29 7.57 19.67
C ILE A 302 -8.44 7.00 20.50
N GLU A 303 -9.55 6.75 19.81
CA GLU A 303 -10.75 6.16 20.39
C GLU A 303 -10.99 4.76 19.81
N GLY A 304 -11.55 3.86 20.61
CA GLY A 304 -11.89 2.50 20.22
C GLY A 304 -13.38 2.23 20.33
N ALA A 305 -13.90 1.37 19.45
CA ALA A 305 -15.27 0.88 19.52
C ALA A 305 -15.38 -0.59 19.12
N TYR A 306 -16.33 -1.29 19.73
CA TYR A 306 -16.80 -2.59 19.28
C TYR A 306 -18.07 -2.41 18.45
N LEU A 307 -17.96 -2.53 17.12
CA LEU A 307 -19.04 -2.34 16.16
C LEU A 307 -19.45 -3.64 15.47
N GLY A 308 -18.93 -4.79 15.95
CA GLY A 308 -19.12 -6.09 15.33
C GLY A 308 -18.33 -6.23 14.03
N ARG A 309 -18.88 -7.01 13.08
CA ARG A 309 -18.20 -7.40 11.83
C ARG A 309 -18.46 -6.46 10.67
N ALA A 310 -19.50 -5.63 10.76
CA ALA A 310 -19.86 -4.71 9.70
C ALA A 310 -18.77 -3.65 9.52
N ASP A 311 -18.62 -3.16 8.29
CA ASP A 311 -17.82 -1.98 8.04
C ASP A 311 -18.57 -0.75 8.57
N TRP A 312 -17.83 0.12 9.26
CA TRP A 312 -18.33 1.41 9.71
C TRP A 312 -18.64 2.35 8.55
N CYS A 313 -19.73 3.12 8.68
CA CYS A 313 -20.05 4.28 7.85
C CYS A 313 -20.40 5.49 8.74
N PRO A 314 -20.39 6.73 8.21
CA PRO A 314 -20.62 7.94 9.02
C PRO A 314 -21.94 7.95 9.81
N GLU A 315 -22.96 7.25 9.32
CA GLU A 315 -24.27 7.12 9.97
C GLU A 315 -24.27 6.16 11.17
N VAL A 316 -23.25 5.29 11.28
CA VAL A 316 -23.11 4.35 12.40
C VAL A 316 -22.62 5.10 13.63
N VAL A 317 -23.56 5.37 14.54
CA VAL A 317 -23.29 5.88 15.88
C VAL A 317 -22.76 4.72 16.73
N GLY A 318 -21.47 4.79 17.06
CA GLY A 318 -20.81 3.83 17.95
C GLY A 318 -20.51 4.43 19.33
N ASN A 319 -20.45 3.58 20.35
CA ASN A 319 -19.88 3.96 21.64
C ASN A 319 -18.35 3.94 21.53
N TRP A 320 -17.78 5.11 21.27
CA TRP A 320 -16.34 5.33 21.17
C TRP A 320 -15.76 5.67 22.55
N HIS A 321 -14.73 4.95 22.97
CA HIS A 321 -14.05 5.14 24.25
C HIS A 321 -12.59 5.56 24.02
N ASN A 322 -12.06 6.46 24.85
CA ASN A 322 -10.66 6.88 24.74
C ASN A 322 -9.72 5.71 25.07
N ILE A 323 -8.91 5.30 24.09
CA ILE A 323 -7.77 4.40 24.30
C ILE A 323 -6.53 5.25 24.61
N LEU A 324 -6.36 6.34 23.84
CA LEU A 324 -5.33 7.35 24.04
C LEU A 324 -6.02 8.72 24.16
N LYS A 325 -5.93 9.33 25.35
CA LYS A 325 -6.36 10.71 25.57
C LYS A 325 -5.53 11.67 24.71
N PRO A 326 -6.02 12.90 24.41
CA PRO A 326 -5.23 13.89 23.68
C PRO A 326 -3.80 14.00 24.22
N SER A 327 -2.83 13.67 23.37
CA SER A 327 -1.42 13.55 23.74
C SER A 327 -0.57 14.36 22.77
N LYS A 328 0.35 15.15 23.33
CA LYS A 328 1.26 16.01 22.56
C LYS A 328 2.20 15.18 21.69
N LEU A 329 2.49 15.68 20.50
CA LEU A 329 3.48 15.09 19.59
C LEU A 329 4.63 16.05 19.34
N SER A 330 5.71 15.52 18.78
CA SER A 330 6.87 16.27 18.33
C SER A 330 7.21 15.94 16.87
N ALA A 331 8.02 16.81 16.28
CA ALA A 331 8.50 16.67 14.91
C ALA A 331 9.35 15.41 14.74
N HIS A 332 9.12 14.67 13.65
CA HIS A 332 10.03 13.62 13.18
C HIS A 332 10.40 12.59 14.27
N ASN A 333 9.38 12.03 14.93
CA ASN A 333 9.59 11.18 16.08
C ASN A 333 8.55 10.05 16.19
N GLU A 334 8.95 8.95 16.80
CA GLU A 334 8.02 7.90 17.22
C GLU A 334 7.56 8.15 18.66
N HIS A 335 6.24 8.09 18.87
CA HIS A 335 5.63 8.30 20.17
C HIS A 335 4.95 7.01 20.61
N TRP A 336 5.52 6.38 21.64
CA TRP A 336 5.03 5.12 22.18
C TRP A 336 4.24 5.39 23.47
N PHE A 337 2.99 4.91 23.49
CA PHE A 337 2.06 5.09 24.59
C PHE A 337 1.57 3.73 25.10
N ASP A 338 1.76 3.47 26.38
CA ASP A 338 1.12 2.34 27.04
C ASP A 338 -0.37 2.65 27.26
N CYS A 339 -1.22 1.68 26.97
CA CYS A 339 -2.66 1.82 27.12
C CYS A 339 -3.29 0.47 27.47
N ASP A 340 -4.57 0.49 27.79
CA ASP A 340 -5.35 -0.74 27.94
C ASP A 340 -6.75 -0.49 27.39
N SER A 341 -7.10 -1.23 26.34
CA SER A 341 -8.45 -1.18 25.76
C SER A 341 -9.26 -2.41 26.16
N ASP A 342 -10.58 -2.23 26.18
CA ASP A 342 -11.50 -3.36 26.02
C ASP A 342 -11.32 -4.01 24.66
N VAL A 343 -12.03 -5.12 24.43
CA VAL A 343 -12.10 -5.74 23.10
C VAL A 343 -12.80 -4.76 22.16
N ILE A 344 -12.10 -4.39 21.09
CA ILE A 344 -12.58 -3.47 20.07
C ILE A 344 -12.36 -4.05 18.68
N THR A 345 -13.04 -3.44 17.72
CA THR A 345 -13.02 -3.84 16.30
C THR A 345 -12.58 -2.70 15.41
N HIS A 346 -12.69 -1.46 15.89
CA HIS A 346 -12.40 -0.26 15.15
C HIS A 346 -11.67 0.73 16.05
N ILE A 347 -10.83 1.55 15.43
CA ILE A 347 -10.27 2.73 16.06
C ILE A 347 -10.55 3.98 15.22
N ARG A 348 -10.72 5.11 15.89
CA ARG A 348 -10.73 6.43 15.29
C ARG A 348 -9.48 7.16 15.74
N VAL A 349 -8.67 7.55 14.77
CA VAL A 349 -7.49 8.37 14.99
C VAL A 349 -7.87 9.80 14.69
N THR A 350 -7.64 10.70 15.64
CA THR A 350 -7.96 12.12 15.51
C THR A 350 -6.71 12.94 15.77
N MET A 351 -6.34 13.78 14.80
CA MET A 351 -5.29 14.77 14.94
C MET A 351 -5.89 16.14 15.19
N ALA A 352 -5.18 16.99 15.95
CA ALA A 352 -5.60 18.36 16.22
C ALA A 352 -4.45 19.35 15.97
N PRO A 353 -4.69 20.48 15.29
CA PRO A 353 -5.87 20.73 14.44
C PRO A 353 -5.89 19.90 13.15
N ASP A 354 -4.70 19.73 12.60
CA ASP A 354 -4.35 19.26 11.26
C ASP A 354 -2.86 18.90 11.28
N GLY A 355 -2.37 18.27 10.21
CA GLY A 355 -0.96 17.94 10.06
C GLY A 355 -0.80 16.60 9.35
N GLY A 356 0.26 15.86 9.67
CA GLY A 356 0.46 14.54 9.12
C GLY A 356 1.14 13.51 10.02
N PHE A 357 0.88 12.25 9.69
CA PHE A 357 1.44 11.06 10.30
C PHE A 357 2.19 10.22 9.27
N SER A 358 3.32 9.67 9.68
CA SER A 358 4.01 8.60 8.96
C SER A 358 3.27 7.29 9.17
N ARG A 359 3.17 6.82 10.41
CA ARG A 359 2.60 5.51 10.76
C ARG A 359 1.82 5.52 12.06
N ILE A 360 0.95 4.53 12.18
CA ILE A 360 0.28 4.18 13.44
C ILE A 360 0.45 2.68 13.66
N ARG A 361 0.71 2.29 14.91
CA ARG A 361 0.73 0.90 15.35
C ARG A 361 -0.21 0.75 16.54
N ALA A 362 -0.92 -0.37 16.59
CA ALA A 362 -1.84 -0.74 17.65
C ALA A 362 -1.48 -2.16 18.12
N LEU A 363 -0.45 -2.26 18.97
CA LEU A 363 0.05 -3.54 19.44
C LEU A 363 -0.85 -4.10 20.54
N GLY A 364 -1.21 -5.37 20.40
CA GLY A 364 -2.20 -5.98 21.27
C GLY A 364 -2.37 -7.48 21.02
N TYR A 365 -3.45 -8.03 21.57
CA TYR A 365 -3.80 -9.44 21.46
C TYR A 365 -5.16 -9.59 20.79
N VAL A 366 -5.29 -10.61 19.94
CA VAL A 366 -6.57 -10.98 19.33
C VAL A 366 -7.52 -11.56 20.38
N ASP A 367 -8.81 -11.24 20.25
CA ASP A 367 -9.85 -11.67 21.20
C ASP A 367 -10.16 -13.18 21.09
N ASP A 368 -10.81 -13.73 22.12
CA ASP A 368 -11.14 -15.14 22.26
C ASP A 368 -12.45 -15.58 21.57
N GLN A 369 -13.38 -14.65 21.25
CA GLN A 369 -14.71 -15.00 20.70
C GLN A 369 -14.77 -14.90 19.16
N ILE A 370 -15.60 -15.77 18.56
CA ILE A 370 -15.40 -16.43 17.26
C ILE A 370 -15.58 -15.55 16.01
N ILE A 371 -14.82 -15.96 14.99
CA ILE A 371 -14.83 -15.72 13.53
C ILE A 371 -16.19 -15.51 12.90
#